data_AF-A0A8R7QJE3-F1
#
_entry.id   AF-A0A8R7QJE3-F1
#
_cell.length_a   1.000
_cell.length_b   1.000
_cell.length_c   1.000
_cell.angle_alpha   90.00
_cell.angle_beta   90.00
_cell.angle_gamma   90.00
#
_symmetry.space_group_name_H-M   'P 1'
#
loop_
_entity.id
_entity.type
_entity.pdbx_description
1 polymer ?
#
loop_
_entity_poly.entity_id
_entity_poly.type
_entity_poly.pdbx_seq_one_letter_code
_entity_poly.pdbx_strand_id
1 'polypeptide(L)'
;MVPTIPYELHPGILEHIPPSPQTIAHASVVCKAWRRIVYAPGFLHRCHARHVVPVVMGFFHNSNTLPRPFVQINDTTSLSFRFPNDGNYSWTFMDCRHGRVLLRNGRWFLVWHPMTGHYRLINAESSRW
;
A
#
# COMPACT_ATOMS: atom_id res chain seq x y z
N MET A 1 9.79 -36.57 15.00
CA MET A 1 8.57 -35.77 15.24
C MET A 1 8.93 -34.31 15.07
N VAL A 2 8.35 -33.61 14.08
CA VAL A 2 8.52 -32.15 13.98
C VAL A 2 7.63 -31.52 15.06
N PRO A 3 8.14 -30.63 15.92
CA PRO A 3 7.32 -29.99 16.94
C PRO A 3 6.25 -29.12 16.26
N THR A 4 4.98 -29.47 16.48
CA THR A 4 3.83 -28.67 16.05
C THR A 4 3.63 -27.57 17.07
N ILE A 5 3.76 -26.31 16.64
CA ILE A 5 3.47 -25.15 17.48
C ILE A 5 1.98 -25.22 17.91
N PRO A 6 1.66 -25.07 19.21
CA PRO A 6 0.28 -25.03 19.69
C PRO A 6 -0.56 -23.96 18.95
N TYR A 7 -1.80 -24.30 18.60
CA TYR A 7 -2.69 -23.42 17.83
C TYR A 7 -2.89 -22.05 18.48
N GLU A 8 -2.87 -22.01 19.81
CA GLU A 8 -3.03 -20.81 20.64
C GLU A 8 -1.96 -19.74 20.35
N LEU A 9 -0.78 -20.14 19.89
CA LEU A 9 0.37 -19.25 19.70
C LEU A 9 0.42 -18.62 18.29
N HIS A 10 -0.38 -19.12 17.34
CA HIS A 10 -0.38 -18.63 15.97
C HIS A 10 -0.70 -17.13 15.84
N PRO A 11 -1.70 -16.56 16.56
CA PRO A 11 -1.98 -15.14 16.49
C PRO A 11 -0.81 -14.30 17.01
N GLY A 12 -0.19 -14.72 18.12
CA GLY A 12 0.94 -14.02 18.72
C GLY A 12 2.13 -13.94 17.77
N ILE A 13 2.46 -15.03 17.08
CA ILE A 13 3.54 -15.06 16.07
C ILE A 13 3.21 -14.10 14.92
N LEU A 14 2.01 -14.19 14.36
CA LEU A 14 1.59 -13.37 13.23
C LEU A 14 1.55 -11.87 13.54
N GLU A 15 1.22 -11.48 14.77
CA GLU A 15 1.20 -10.07 15.17
C GLU A 15 2.60 -9.45 15.33
N HIS A 16 3.64 -10.27 15.54
CA HIS A 16 5.03 -9.78 15.64
C HIS A 16 5.72 -9.65 14.28
N ILE A 17 5.15 -10.21 13.23
CA ILE A 17 5.70 -10.14 11.88
C ILE A 17 5.20 -8.87 11.19
N PRO A 18 6.05 -8.11 10.47
CA PRO A 18 5.61 -6.93 9.71
C PRO A 18 4.51 -7.29 8.70
N PRO A 19 3.35 -6.61 8.74
CA PRO A 19 2.19 -6.92 7.91
C PRO A 19 2.38 -6.33 6.50
N SER A 20 3.31 -6.91 5.74
CA SER A 20 3.38 -6.65 4.30
C SER A 20 2.30 -7.48 3.58
N PRO A 21 1.77 -7.02 2.43
CA PRO A 21 0.83 -7.80 1.63
C PRO A 21 1.36 -9.20 1.26
N GLN A 22 2.67 -9.29 1.01
CA GLN A 22 3.35 -10.55 0.69
C GLN A 22 3.35 -11.47 1.90
N THR A 23 3.72 -10.96 3.08
CA THR A 23 3.79 -11.76 4.31
C THR A 23 2.42 -12.28 4.75
N ILE A 24 1.38 -11.44 4.62
CA ILE A 24 -0.02 -11.79 4.85
C ILE A 24 -0.45 -12.90 3.87
N ALA A 25 -0.09 -12.78 2.59
CA ALA A 25 -0.37 -13.81 1.59
C ALA A 25 0.33 -15.14 1.92
N HIS A 26 1.63 -15.09 2.25
CA HIS A 26 2.39 -16.27 2.68
C HIS A 26 1.80 -16.92 3.93
N ALA A 27 1.41 -16.14 4.93
CA ALA A 27 0.75 -16.65 6.14
C ALA A 27 -0.57 -17.37 5.83
N SER A 28 -1.37 -16.84 4.90
CA SER A 28 -2.67 -17.40 4.53
C SER A 28 -2.61 -18.77 3.85
N VAL A 29 -1.45 -19.15 3.30
CA VAL A 29 -1.24 -20.42 2.59
C VAL A 29 -0.56 -21.49 3.44
N VAL A 30 -0.02 -21.14 4.63
CA VAL A 30 0.61 -22.11 5.55
C VAL A 30 -0.40 -23.17 6.00
N CYS A 31 -1.55 -22.73 6.52
CA CYS A 31 -2.61 -23.64 6.94
C CYS A 31 -3.97 -22.92 7.08
N LYS A 32 -5.06 -23.70 7.18
CA LYS A 32 -6.43 -23.17 7.35
C LYS A 32 -6.58 -22.31 8.61
N ALA A 33 -5.84 -22.63 9.67
CA ALA A 33 -5.81 -21.89 10.93
C ALA A 33 -5.28 -20.47 10.74
N TRP A 34 -4.09 -20.35 10.14
CA TRP A 34 -3.45 -19.06 9.86
C TRP A 34 -4.28 -18.22 8.90
N ARG A 35 -4.87 -18.85 7.89
CA ARG A 35 -5.84 -18.18 7.00
C ARG A 35 -6.98 -17.54 7.78
N ARG A 36 -7.64 -18.27 8.70
CA ARG A 36 -8.72 -17.69 9.52
C ARG A 36 -8.25 -16.51 10.36
N ILE A 37 -7.06 -16.58 10.93
CA ILE A 37 -6.50 -15.48 11.74
C ILE A 37 -6.25 -14.25 10.85
N VAL A 38 -5.61 -14.43 9.70
CA VAL A 38 -5.27 -13.35 8.77
C VAL A 38 -6.51 -12.62 8.24
N TYR A 39 -7.59 -13.35 7.94
CA TYR A 39 -8.85 -12.77 7.46
C TYR A 39 -9.76 -12.28 8.60
N ALA A 40 -9.38 -12.45 9.88
CA ALA A 40 -10.18 -11.96 10.98
C ALA A 40 -10.10 -10.42 11.06
N PRO A 41 -11.23 -9.70 11.13
CA PRO A 41 -11.24 -8.23 11.22
C PRO A 41 -10.40 -7.70 12.39
N GLY A 42 -10.46 -8.38 13.54
CA GLY A 42 -9.69 -8.02 14.73
C GLY A 42 -8.18 -8.18 14.56
N PHE A 43 -7.71 -9.13 13.76
CA PHE A 43 -6.28 -9.32 13.50
C PHE A 43 -5.73 -8.17 12.66
N LEU A 44 -6.39 -7.84 11.54
CA LEU A 44 -5.99 -6.73 10.67
C LEU A 44 -5.98 -5.40 11.43
N HIS A 45 -6.98 -5.16 12.28
CA HIS A 45 -7.02 -3.97 13.13
C HIS A 45 -5.84 -3.88 14.10
N ARG A 46 -5.54 -4.97 14.82
CA ARG A 46 -4.39 -5.01 15.75
C ARG A 46 -3.05 -4.93 15.04
N CYS A 47 -2.90 -5.58 13.90
CA CYS A 47 -1.70 -5.48 13.06
C CYS A 47 -1.51 -4.05 12.55
N HIS A 48 -2.57 -3.39 12.08
CA HIS A 48 -2.50 -1.99 11.62
C HIS A 48 -2.14 -1.03 12.76
N ALA A 49 -2.77 -1.19 13.93
CA ALA A 49 -2.47 -0.40 15.12
C ALA A 49 -1.03 -0.59 15.62
N ARG A 50 -0.49 -1.81 15.53
CA ARG A 50 0.87 -2.13 15.99
C ARG A 50 1.97 -1.70 14.99
N HIS A 51 1.67 -1.74 13.70
CA HIS A 51 2.67 -1.57 12.64
C HIS A 51 2.55 -0.25 11.86
N VAL A 52 1.73 0.69 12.35
CA VAL A 52 1.48 2.08 11.87
C VAL A 52 2.19 2.44 10.56
N VAL A 53 1.78 1.77 9.49
CA VAL A 53 1.86 2.29 8.13
C VAL A 53 0.40 2.36 7.75
N PRO A 54 -0.16 3.57 7.58
CA PRO A 54 -1.54 3.70 7.21
C PRO A 54 -1.77 2.97 5.89
N VAL A 55 -2.33 1.75 5.92
CA VAL A 55 -2.72 1.04 4.71
C VAL A 55 -3.90 1.81 4.12
N VAL A 56 -3.62 2.83 3.32
CA VAL A 56 -4.66 3.47 2.53
C VAL A 56 -4.92 2.56 1.35
N MET A 57 -6.02 1.83 1.47
CA MET A 57 -6.58 1.12 0.34
C MET A 57 -7.25 2.15 -0.56
N GLY A 58 -6.77 2.26 -1.79
CA GLY A 58 -7.28 3.20 -2.77
C GLY A 58 -6.81 2.82 -4.17
N PHE A 59 -7.49 3.38 -5.17
CA PHE A 59 -7.20 3.13 -6.57
C PHE A 59 -6.72 4.40 -7.25
N PHE A 60 -5.69 4.27 -8.08
CA PHE A 60 -5.30 5.33 -9.00
C PHE A 60 -6.09 5.21 -10.30
N HIS A 61 -6.46 6.34 -10.89
CA HIS A 61 -7.17 6.34 -12.17
C HIS A 61 -6.73 7.51 -13.06
N ASN A 62 -7.03 7.38 -14.35
CA ASN A 62 -6.85 8.42 -15.36
C ASN A 62 -8.17 9.03 -15.81
N SER A 63 -9.25 8.90 -15.02
CA SER A 63 -10.53 9.49 -15.39
C SER A 63 -10.47 11.01 -15.32
N ASN A 64 -10.89 11.66 -16.42
CA ASN A 64 -11.09 13.11 -16.48
C ASN A 64 -12.36 13.56 -15.75
N THR A 65 -13.23 12.63 -15.34
CA THR A 65 -14.49 12.93 -14.65
C THR A 65 -14.35 12.98 -13.13
N LEU A 66 -13.24 12.45 -12.59
CA LEU A 66 -12.99 12.38 -11.17
C LEU A 66 -11.95 13.44 -10.78
N PRO A 67 -12.18 14.19 -9.69
CA PRO A 67 -11.42 15.40 -9.39
C PRO A 67 -9.96 15.15 -8.96
N ARG A 68 -9.60 13.91 -8.61
CA ARG A 68 -8.25 13.55 -8.13
C ARG A 68 -7.82 12.22 -8.71
N PRO A 69 -6.54 12.02 -9.07
CA PRO A 69 -6.06 10.76 -9.66
C PRO A 69 -6.02 9.58 -8.68
N PHE A 70 -6.45 9.76 -7.43
CA PHE A 70 -6.51 8.73 -6.39
C PHE A 70 -7.85 8.77 -5.66
N VAL A 71 -8.51 7.62 -5.59
CA VAL A 71 -9.76 7.40 -4.85
C VAL A 71 -9.47 6.47 -3.68
N GLN A 72 -9.70 6.95 -2.46
CA GLN A 72 -9.55 6.15 -1.25
C GLN A 72 -10.83 5.32 -1.00
N ILE A 73 -10.68 4.05 -0.60
CA ILE A 73 -11.80 3.10 -0.44
C ILE A 73 -12.53 3.30 0.90
N ASN A 74 -11.91 3.93 1.90
CA ASN A 74 -12.50 4.12 3.23
C ASN A 74 -12.37 5.60 3.67
N ASP A 75 -13.46 6.35 3.60
CA ASP A 75 -13.57 7.78 3.99
C ASP A 75 -13.30 8.07 5.49
N THR A 76 -13.13 7.04 6.34
CA THR A 76 -13.06 7.21 7.81
C THR A 76 -11.70 7.66 8.34
N THR A 77 -10.65 7.59 7.54
CA THR A 77 -9.36 8.21 7.87
C THR A 77 -8.92 9.01 6.67
N SER A 78 -9.27 10.29 6.65
CA SER A 78 -8.69 11.29 5.74
C SER A 78 -7.19 11.40 6.01
N LEU A 79 -6.45 10.39 5.58
CA LEU A 79 -5.03 10.49 5.36
C LEU A 79 -4.94 11.30 4.09
N SER A 80 -4.95 12.62 4.30
CA SER A 80 -4.67 13.61 3.29
C SER A 80 -3.28 13.32 2.75
N PHE A 81 -3.21 12.41 1.78
CA PHE A 81 -2.04 12.26 0.98
C PHE A 81 -1.83 13.61 0.32
N ARG A 82 -0.83 14.35 0.80
CA ARG A 82 -0.36 15.54 0.13
C ARG A 82 0.30 15.06 -1.14
N PHE A 83 -0.52 14.97 -2.18
CA PHE A 83 -0.03 14.79 -3.53
C PHE A 83 1.01 15.88 -3.76
N PRO A 84 2.25 15.55 -4.17
CA PRO A 84 3.27 16.55 -4.40
C PRO A 84 2.79 17.48 -5.51
N ASN A 85 2.53 18.73 -5.15
CA ASN A 85 2.14 19.81 -6.06
C ASN A 85 0.69 19.71 -6.57
N ASP A 86 -0.22 20.44 -5.93
CA ASP A 86 -1.62 20.65 -6.33
C ASP A 86 -1.77 21.57 -7.55
N GLY A 87 -0.67 22.14 -8.05
CA GLY A 87 -0.65 23.03 -9.20
C GLY A 87 -0.94 22.28 -10.48
N ASN A 88 -2.20 22.27 -10.92
CA ASN A 88 -2.72 22.22 -12.30
C ASN A 88 -2.04 21.29 -13.34
N TYR A 89 -1.30 20.27 -12.90
CA TYR A 89 -0.57 19.34 -13.75
C TYR A 89 -1.43 18.09 -13.98
N SER A 90 -1.74 17.79 -15.24
CA SER A 90 -2.46 16.59 -15.66
C SER A 90 -1.58 15.34 -15.55
N TRP A 91 -1.33 14.90 -14.32
CA TRP A 91 -0.62 13.66 -14.04
C TRP A 91 -1.43 12.45 -14.50
N THR A 92 -0.85 11.66 -15.39
CA THR A 92 -1.40 10.38 -15.85
C THR A 92 -0.75 9.24 -15.05
N PHE A 93 -1.54 8.44 -14.37
CA PHE A 93 -1.14 7.18 -13.75
C PHE A 93 -0.62 6.20 -14.81
N MET A 94 0.57 5.65 -14.54
CA MET A 94 1.26 4.71 -15.41
C MET A 94 1.33 3.30 -14.79
N ASP A 95 1.78 3.22 -13.53
CA ASP A 95 2.03 1.93 -12.86
C ASP A 95 2.12 2.10 -11.33
N CYS A 96 1.96 1.02 -10.57
CA CYS A 96 2.24 0.97 -9.14
C CYS A 96 3.04 -0.29 -8.75
N ARG A 97 4.19 -0.09 -8.09
CA ARG A 97 5.06 -1.20 -7.68
C ARG A 97 5.78 -0.90 -6.38
N HIS A 98 5.86 -1.89 -5.48
CA HIS A 98 6.54 -1.78 -4.17
C HIS A 98 6.04 -0.61 -3.31
N GLY A 99 4.73 -0.33 -3.33
CA GLY A 99 4.16 0.82 -2.59
C GLY A 99 4.47 2.19 -3.18
N ARG A 100 5.06 2.24 -4.38
CA ARG A 100 5.30 3.46 -5.15
C ARG A 100 4.39 3.54 -6.36
N VAL A 101 4.08 4.76 -6.76
CA VAL A 101 3.19 5.10 -7.85
C VAL A 101 4.01 5.88 -8.87
N LEU A 102 3.89 5.48 -10.13
CA LEU A 102 4.49 6.16 -11.26
C LEU A 102 3.43 7.00 -11.97
N LEU A 103 3.69 8.29 -12.07
CA LEU A 103 2.83 9.26 -12.73
C LEU A 103 3.63 9.97 -13.82
N ARG A 104 2.97 10.36 -14.90
CA ARG A 104 3.59 11.06 -16.04
C ARG A 104 2.86 12.36 -16.33
N ASN A 105 3.63 13.43 -16.56
CA ASN A 105 3.13 14.67 -17.12
C ASN A 105 4.10 15.15 -18.20
N GLY A 106 3.70 15.00 -19.47
CA GLY A 106 4.55 15.31 -20.61
C GLY A 106 5.88 14.54 -20.59
N ARG A 107 6.98 15.26 -20.38
CA ARG A 107 8.35 14.74 -20.27
C ARG A 107 8.78 14.40 -18.84
N TRP A 108 7.93 14.64 -17.85
CA TRP A 108 8.26 14.40 -16.45
C TRP A 108 7.60 13.12 -15.95
N PHE A 109 8.37 12.34 -15.19
CA PHE A 109 7.89 11.21 -14.41
C PHE A 109 7.99 11.54 -12.93
N LEU A 110 6.91 11.30 -12.19
CA LEU A 110 6.86 11.42 -10.74
C LEU A 110 6.76 10.01 -10.16
N VAL A 111 7.80 9.61 -9.43
CA VAL A 111 7.79 8.40 -8.60
C VAL A 111 7.46 8.80 -7.19
N TRP A 112 6.29 8.44 -6.70
CA TRP A 112 5.79 8.88 -5.40
C TRP A 112 5.50 7.69 -4.50
N HIS A 113 5.83 7.81 -3.21
CA HIS A 113 5.49 6.86 -2.17
C HIS A 113 4.39 7.46 -1.28
N PRO A 114 3.10 7.11 -1.50
CA PRO A 114 1.99 7.75 -0.81
C PRO A 114 2.12 7.69 0.70
N MET A 115 2.51 6.53 1.24
CA MET A 115 2.56 6.31 2.70
C MET A 115 3.63 7.11 3.43
N THR A 116 4.65 7.60 2.74
CA THR A 116 5.75 8.37 3.35
C THR A 116 5.80 9.80 2.85
N GLY A 117 5.03 10.14 1.82
CA GLY A 117 5.11 11.43 1.12
C GLY A 117 6.36 11.60 0.26
N HIS A 118 7.33 10.67 0.30
CA HIS A 118 8.57 10.78 -0.45
C HIS A 118 8.30 10.72 -1.96
N TYR A 119 8.86 11.65 -2.73
CA TYR A 119 8.73 11.65 -4.17
C TYR A 119 10.03 11.98 -4.88
N ARG A 120 10.14 11.53 -6.13
CA ARG A 120 11.24 11.85 -7.03
C ARG A 120 10.68 12.23 -8.40
N LEU A 121 11.09 13.39 -8.89
CA LEU A 121 10.79 13.86 -10.24
C LEU A 121 11.94 13.48 -11.18
N ILE A 122 11.63 12.92 -12.34
CA ILE A 122 12.60 12.47 -13.34
C ILE A 122 12.22 13.08 -14.68
N ASN A 123 13.17 13.67 -15.39
CA ASN A 123 12.97 14.14 -16.76
C ASN A 123 13.28 12.99 -17.74
N ALA A 124 12.36 12.71 -18.65
CA ALA A 124 12.52 11.74 -19.74
C ALA A 124 13.73 12.05 -20.65
N GLU A 125 14.11 13.33 -20.79
CA GLU A 125 15.27 13.74 -21.59
C GLU A 125 16.61 13.56 -20.86
N SER A 126 16.60 13.43 -19.53
CA SER A 126 17.82 13.21 -18.75
C SER A 126 18.25 11.73 -18.75
N SER A 127 17.38 10.82 -19.18
CA SER A 127 17.68 9.40 -19.38
C SER A 127 18.27 9.15 -20.77
N ARG A 128 19.47 9.69 -21.00
CA ARG A 128 20.36 9.17 -22.05
C ARG A 128 20.97 7.88 -21.53
N TRP A 129 20.56 6.75 -22.10
CA TRP A 129 21.29 5.49 -22.03
C TRP A 129 22.46 5.55 -23.00
#